data_AF-A0A917EMW5-F1
#
_entry.id   AF-A0A917EMW5-F1
#
_cell.length_a   1.000
_cell.length_b   1.000
_cell.length_c   1.000
_cell.angle_alpha   90.00
_cell.angle_beta   90.00
_cell.angle_gamma   90.00
#
_symmetry.space_group_name_H-M   'P 1'
#
loop_
_entity.id
_entity.type
_entity.pdbx_description
1 polymer ?
#
loop_
_entity_poly.entity_id
_entity_poly.type
_entity_poly.pdbx_seq_one_letter_code
_entity_poly.pdbx_strand_id
1 'polypeptide(L)' 'MNQIKVDIMKMTAEIDVSENRIFIVKDGNVEMVEQPSTGFGEHTAVWQNGKVIRIDERSSRKI' A
#
# COMPACT_ATOMS: atom_id res chain seq x y z
N MET A 1 -2.03 -4.54 -8.95
CA MET A 1 -1.14 -4.32 -7.78
C MET A 1 0.26 -4.67 -8.20
N ASN A 2 1.15 -3.69 -8.27
CA ASN A 2 2.56 -3.94 -8.52
C ASN A 2 3.18 -4.40 -7.20
N GLN A 3 3.92 -5.52 -7.23
CA GLN A 3 4.63 -6.08 -6.07
C GLN A 3 6.09 -5.64 -6.08
N ILE A 4 6.64 -5.33 -4.91
CA ILE A 4 8.06 -5.02 -4.76
C ILE A 4 8.84 -6.31 -4.58
N LYS A 5 10.04 -6.37 -5.16
CA LYS A 5 10.95 -7.50 -4.97
C LYS A 5 11.36 -7.61 -3.49
N VAL A 6 11.10 -8.77 -2.90
CA VAL A 6 11.53 -9.09 -1.53
C VAL A 6 12.81 -9.93 -1.58
N ASP A 7 13.80 -9.56 -0.79
CA ASP A 7 14.93 -10.44 -0.45
C ASP A 7 14.43 -11.49 0.54
N ILE A 8 14.15 -12.69 0.05
CA ILE A 8 13.59 -13.81 0.82
C ILE A 8 14.53 -14.34 1.90
N MET A 9 15.84 -14.13 1.79
CA MET A 9 16.80 -14.61 2.79
C MET A 9 16.82 -13.69 4.01
N LYS A 10 16.58 -12.39 3.80
CA LYS A 10 16.57 -11.38 4.86
C LYS A 10 15.17 -10.97 5.31
N MET A 11 14.15 -11.34 4.54
CA MET A 11 12.77 -10.87 4.70
C MET A 11 12.67 -9.35 4.70
N THR A 12 13.36 -8.71 3.76
CA THR A 12 13.40 -7.26 3.58
C THR A 12 13.11 -6.87 2.15
N ALA A 13 12.55 -5.68 1.94
CA ALA A 13 12.39 -5.07 0.62
C ALA A 13 13.03 -3.68 0.61
N GLU A 14 13.63 -3.32 -0.52
CA GLU A 14 14.12 -1.97 -0.77
C GLU A 14 12.98 -1.13 -1.37
N ILE A 15 12.78 0.09 -0.86
CA ILE A 15 11.68 0.98 -1.26
C ILE A 15 12.29 2.28 -1.79
N ASP A 16 11.89 2.68 -3.00
CA ASP A 16 12.16 4.01 -3.52
C ASP A 16 11.29 5.04 -2.79
N VAL A 17 11.94 6.00 -2.15
CA VAL A 17 11.31 7.04 -1.33
C VAL A 17 11.13 8.37 -2.09
N SER A 18 11.40 8.40 -3.39
CA SER A 18 11.19 9.58 -4.24
C SER A 18 9.72 9.79 -4.63
N GLU A 19 8.86 8.78 -4.44
CA GLU A 19 7.44 8.82 -4.74
C GLU A 19 6.55 8.70 -3.49
N ASN A 20 5.42 9.40 -3.48
CA ASN A 20 4.40 9.25 -2.44
C ASN A 20 3.54 8.01 -2.73
N ARG A 21 3.59 6.99 -1.86
CA ARG A 21 2.76 5.78 -1.94
C ARG A 21 2.45 5.22 -0.55
N ILE A 22 1.42 4.37 -0.49
CA ILE A 22 1.14 3.53 0.67
C ILE A 22 1.62 2.10 0.35
N PHE A 23 2.33 1.50 1.30
CA PHE A 23 2.83 0.13 1.19
C PHE A 23 2.22 -0.75 2.27
N ILE A 24 1.79 -1.95 1.88
CA ILE A 24 1.21 -2.95 2.79
C ILE A 24 2.12 -4.17 2.81
N VAL A 25 2.64 -4.48 3.99
CA VAL A 25 3.39 -5.72 4.21
C VAL A 25 2.41 -6.79 4.69
N LYS A 26 2.27 -7.86 3.91
CA LYS A 26 1.38 -8.98 4.25
C LYS A 26 1.92 -10.29 3.69
N ASP A 27 1.94 -11.31 4.54
CA ASP A 27 2.33 -12.69 4.17
C ASP A 27 3.69 -12.75 3.45
N GLY A 28 4.66 -11.96 3.93
CA GLY A 28 6.02 -11.90 3.38
C GLY A 28 6.17 -11.11 2.08
N ASN A 29 5.09 -10.46 1.60
CA ASN A 29 5.09 -9.64 0.40
C ASN A 29 4.86 -8.16 0.74
N VAL A 30 5.27 -7.28 -0.17
CA VAL A 30 4.96 -5.84 -0.11
C VAL A 30 4.09 -5.47 -1.31
N GLU A 31 2.88 -5.01 -1.02
CA GLU A 31 1.91 -4.55 -2.00
C GLU A 31 1.85 -3.02 -2.01
N MET A 32 1.81 -2.44 -3.20
CA MET A 32 1.64 -1.00 -3.38
C MET A 32 0.18 -0.63 -3.57
N VAL A 33 -0.27 0.39 -2.85
CA VAL A 33 -1.57 1.03 -3.02
C VAL A 33 -1.35 2.34 -3.77
N GLU A 34 -2.03 2.48 -4.92
CA GLU A 34 -1.98 3.70 -5.71
C GLU A 34 -2.70 4.84 -4.99
N GLN A 35 -2.30 6.07 -5.29
CA GLN A 35 -3.06 7.23 -4.83
C GLN A 35 -4.44 7.28 -5.49
N PRO A 36 -5.43 7.98 -4.89
CA PRO A 36 -6.71 8.18 -5.54
C PRO A 36 -6.52 8.84 -6.90
N SER A 37 -7.30 8.40 -7.90
CA SER A 37 -7.16 8.87 -9.30
C SER A 37 -7.27 10.39 -9.47
N THR A 38 -7.95 11.08 -8.55
CA THR A 38 -8.10 12.54 -8.55
C THR A 38 -6.91 13.28 -7.92
N GLY A 39 -5.99 12.57 -7.25
CA GLY A 39 -4.93 13.13 -6.42
C GLY A 39 -5.39 13.62 -5.04
N PHE A 40 -6.69 13.51 -4.73
CA PHE A 40 -7.27 13.90 -3.44
C PHE A 40 -8.17 12.78 -2.92
N GLY A 41 -8.09 12.49 -1.62
CA GLY A 41 -8.94 11.48 -1.02
C GLY A 41 -8.32 10.83 0.21
N GLU A 42 -8.93 9.74 0.62
CA GLU A 42 -8.58 8.97 1.82
C GLU A 42 -8.53 7.48 1.48
N HIS A 43 -7.63 6.76 2.17
CA HIS A 43 -7.59 5.30 2.19
C HIS A 43 -7.89 4.80 3.59
N THR A 44 -8.77 3.80 3.71
CA THR A 44 -9.06 3.13 4.99
C THR A 44 -8.63 1.67 4.91
N ALA A 45 -7.79 1.24 5.84
CA ALA A 45 -7.35 -0.15 5.95
C ALA A 45 -8.22 -0.95 6.93
N VAL A 46 -8.75 -2.08 6.46
CA VAL A 46 -9.51 -3.01 7.29
C VAL A 46 -8.60 -4.16 7.72
N TRP A 47 -8.45 -4.32 9.04
CA TRP A 47 -7.67 -5.39 9.65
C TRP A 47 -8.57 -6.48 10.19
N GLN A 48 -8.21 -7.74 9.93
CA GLN A 48 -8.84 -8.89 10.55
C GLN A 48 -7.78 -9.97 10.80
N ASN A 49 -7.78 -10.55 12.01
CA ASN A 49 -6.84 -11.60 12.42
C ASN A 49 -5.36 -11.24 12.18
N GLY A 50 -4.98 -10.00 12.45
CA GLY A 50 -3.60 -9.51 12.28
C GLY A 50 -3.19 -9.28 10.81
N LYS A 51 -4.12 -9.36 9.85
CA LYS A 51 -3.84 -9.13 8.43
C LYS A 51 -4.71 -8.00 7.88
N VAL A 52 -4.16 -7.20 6.98
CA VAL A 52 -4.95 -6.29 6.15
C VAL A 52 -5.73 -7.13 5.15
N ILE A 53 -7.06 -7.04 5.15
CA ILE A 53 -7.91 -7.82 4.24
C ILE A 53 -8.50 -6.98 3.11
N ARG A 54 -8.58 -5.65 3.31
CA ARG A 54 -9.15 -4.72 2.34
C ARG A 54 -8.59 -3.32 2.55
N ILE A 55 -8.44 -2.60 1.45
CA ILE A 55 -8.22 -1.16 1.41
C ILE A 55 -9.40 -0.56 0.67
N ASP A 56 -10.11 0.33 1.35
CA ASP A 56 -11.18 1.11 0.75
C ASP A 56 -10.63 2.49 0.38
N GLU A 57 -10.89 2.94 -0.86
CA GLU A 57 -10.54 4.27 -1.34
C GLU A 57 -11.78 5.16 -1.36
N ARG A 58 -11.64 6.40 -0.88
CA ARG A 58 -12.62 7.46 -1.07
C ARG A 58 -11.95 8.66 -1.75
N SER A 59 -12.17 8.81 -3.05
CA SER A 59 -11.69 9.97 -3.80
C SER A 59 -12.49 11.24 -3.46
N SER A 60 -11.81 12.38 -3.37
CA SER A 60 -12.42 13.70 -3.24
C SER A 60 -11.91 14.64 -4.35
N ARG A 61 -12.41 15.88 -4.38
CA ARG A 61 -11.92 16.94 -5.26
C ARG A 61 -11.20 17.99 -4.42
N LYS A 62 -10.27 18.71 -5.06
CA LYS A 62 -9.60 19.85 -4.45
C LYS A 62 -10.61 20.87 -3.94
N ILE A 63 -10.45 21.29 -2.69
CA ILE A 63 -11.21 22.38 -2.06
C ILE A 63 -10.64 23.72 -2.54
#